data_AF-A0A7C3D234-F1
#
_entry.id   AF-A0A7C3D234-F1
#
_cell.length_a   1.000
_cell.length_b   1.000
_cell.length_c   1.000
_cell.angle_alpha   90.00
_cell.angle_beta   90.00
_cell.angle_gamma   90.00
#
_symmetry.space_group_name_H-M   'P 1'
#
loop_
_entity.id
_entity.type
_entity.pdbx_description
1 polymer ?
#
loop_
_entity_poly.entity_id
_entity_poly.type
_entity_poly.pdbx_seq_one_letter_code
_entity_poly.pdbx_strand_id
1 'polypeptide(L)'
;MKNYQSWGRYPKVDKDKQDIYHVYPDSFSFPEPDIGIENPPSFLAYGQGRSYGDVCLNEDGILLDTQHLDHFIQYDKEKGILRCEAGVTFENILQLIIPHNWFLPVTPGTKYISVGGAIA
;
A
#
# COMPACT_ATOMS: atom_id res chain seq x y z
N MET A 1 11.12 0.09 -14.71
CA MET A 1 11.20 -0.35 -13.30
C MET A 1 10.62 0.73 -12.41
N LYS A 2 9.79 0.34 -11.44
CA LYS A 2 9.19 1.24 -10.46
C LYS A 2 10.25 1.65 -9.44
N ASN A 3 10.22 2.90 -9.01
CA ASN A 3 11.13 3.41 -7.99
C ASN A 3 10.39 3.43 -6.65
N TYR A 4 10.76 2.53 -5.74
CA TYR A 4 10.26 2.51 -4.36
C TYR A 4 10.93 3.64 -3.57
N GLN A 5 10.28 4.79 -3.55
CA GLN A 5 10.77 6.01 -2.91
C GLN A 5 9.62 6.72 -2.21
N SER A 6 9.96 7.60 -1.27
CA SER A 6 9.00 8.56 -0.72
C SER A 6 8.67 9.63 -1.74
N TRP A 7 7.54 10.30 -1.54
CA TRP A 7 7.11 11.39 -2.42
C TRP A 7 8.09 12.56 -2.40
N GLY A 8 8.67 12.85 -1.23
CA GLY A 8 9.67 13.90 -1.04
C GLY A 8 11.05 13.55 -1.61
N ARG A 9 11.28 12.29 -2.02
CA ARG A 9 12.59 11.77 -2.46
C ARG A 9 13.69 11.97 -1.42
N TYR A 10 13.28 11.99 -0.15
CA TYR A 10 14.13 12.14 1.01
C TYR A 10 13.56 11.30 2.18
N PRO A 11 14.41 10.64 2.97
CA PRO A 11 15.84 10.43 2.73
C PRO A 11 16.09 9.61 1.46
N LYS A 12 17.31 9.65 0.96
CA LYS A 12 17.73 8.76 -0.13
C LYS A 12 18.09 7.42 0.49
N VAL A 13 17.34 6.38 0.13
CA VAL A 13 17.65 4.99 0.48
C VAL A 13 18.34 4.35 -0.71
N ASP A 14 19.35 3.52 -0.44
CA ASP A 14 19.99 2.72 -1.46
C ASP A 14 19.02 1.64 -1.96
N LYS A 15 18.80 1.59 -3.28
CA LYS A 15 17.85 0.64 -3.88
C LYS A 15 18.33 -0.80 -3.75
N ASP A 16 19.65 -1.00 -3.66
CA ASP A 16 20.25 -2.32 -3.51
C ASP A 16 20.20 -2.81 -2.05
N LYS A 17 19.79 -1.94 -1.11
CA LYS A 17 19.60 -2.24 0.32
C LYS A 17 18.12 -2.41 0.67
N GLN A 18 17.23 -2.61 -0.30
CA GLN A 18 15.81 -2.77 -0.06
C GLN A 18 15.22 -3.82 -0.96
N ASP A 19 14.91 -4.97 -0.38
CA ASP A 19 14.26 -6.05 -1.10
C ASP A 19 12.78 -5.73 -1.32
N ILE A 20 12.28 -6.02 -2.51
CA ILE A 20 10.88 -5.79 -2.87
C ILE A 20 10.19 -7.14 -3.00
N TYR A 21 9.12 -7.33 -2.24
CA TYR A 21 8.26 -8.49 -2.33
C TYR A 21 6.86 -8.07 -2.77
N HIS A 22 6.41 -8.56 -3.92
CA HIS A 22 5.08 -8.24 -4.43
C HIS A 22 4.02 -9.09 -3.74
N VAL A 23 3.04 -8.42 -3.13
CA VAL A 23 1.94 -9.07 -2.41
C VAL A 23 0.74 -9.20 -3.33
N TYR A 24 0.43 -10.44 -3.70
CA TYR A 24 -0.76 -10.75 -4.49
C TYR A 24 -1.82 -11.42 -3.62
N PRO A 25 -3.12 -11.21 -3.92
CA PRO A 25 -4.20 -11.96 -3.29
C PRO A 25 -3.99 -13.46 -3.45
N ASP A 26 -4.38 -14.22 -2.43
CA ASP A 26 -4.41 -15.69 -2.37
C ASP A 26 -3.09 -16.46 -2.63
N SER A 27 -1.99 -15.75 -2.90
CA SER A 27 -0.67 -16.34 -3.21
C SER A 27 0.47 -15.76 -2.38
N PHE A 28 0.17 -14.78 -1.53
CA PHE A 28 1.17 -14.22 -0.63
C PHE A 28 1.46 -15.15 0.54
N SER A 29 2.73 -15.50 0.68
CA SER A 29 3.34 -15.96 1.92
C SER A 29 4.43 -14.97 2.32
N PHE A 30 4.58 -14.72 3.61
CA PHE A 30 5.78 -14.02 4.08
C PHE A 30 7.01 -14.82 3.65
N PRO A 31 8.07 -14.15 3.15
CA PRO A 31 9.32 -14.84 2.93
C PRO A 31 9.83 -15.32 4.29
N GLU A 32 9.97 -16.64 4.41
CA GLU A 32 10.51 -17.28 5.61
C GLU A 32 11.97 -16.82 5.77
N PRO A 33 12.38 -16.31 6.94
CA PRO A 33 13.79 -16.05 7.19
C PRO A 33 14.56 -17.37 7.20
N ASP A 34 15.79 -17.38 6.69
CA ASP A 34 16.63 -18.56 6.77
C ASP A 34 16.81 -18.99 8.24
N ILE A 35 16.73 -20.30 8.48
CA ILE A 35 16.89 -20.88 9.81
C ILE A 35 18.29 -20.54 10.34
N GLY A 36 18.35 -19.84 11.48
CA GLY A 36 19.61 -19.49 12.17
C GLY A 36 20.10 -18.06 11.96
N ILE A 37 19.33 -17.19 11.30
CA ILE A 37 19.64 -15.75 11.26
C ILE A 37 19.39 -15.14 12.66
N GLU A 38 20.43 -14.53 13.25
CA GLU A 38 20.34 -13.84 14.55
C GLU A 38 19.46 -12.58 14.52
N ASN A 39 19.34 -11.92 13.36
CA ASN A 39 18.51 -10.72 13.15
C ASN A 39 17.70 -10.85 11.84
N PRO A 40 16.47 -11.38 11.88
CA PRO A 40 15.66 -11.51 10.68
C PRO A 40 15.33 -10.12 10.09
N PRO A 41 15.12 -10.03 8.75
CA PRO A 41 14.79 -8.76 8.12
C PRO A 41 13.46 -8.20 8.65
N SER A 42 13.37 -6.87 8.74
CA SER A 42 12.11 -6.16 9.02
C SER A 42 11.21 -6.17 7.78
N PHE A 43 9.90 -6.04 8.01
CA PHE A 43 8.91 -5.92 6.95
C PHE A 43 8.16 -4.58 7.06
N LEU A 44 7.95 -3.92 5.93
CA LEU A 44 7.13 -2.71 5.86
C LEU A 44 6.22 -2.74 4.63
N ALA A 45 4.94 -2.46 4.82
CA ALA A 45 4.01 -2.34 3.71
C ALA A 45 4.28 -1.06 2.90
N TYR A 46 4.32 -1.21 1.58
CA TYR A 46 4.44 -0.11 0.63
C TYR A 46 3.15 0.03 -0.18
N GLY A 47 2.47 1.18 -0.01
CA GLY A 47 1.31 1.58 -0.80
C GLY A 47 1.71 2.41 -2.01
N GLN A 48 1.12 3.60 -2.19
CA GLN A 48 1.36 4.46 -3.35
C GLN A 48 2.60 5.38 -3.27
N GLY A 49 3.43 5.24 -2.23
CA GLY A 49 4.63 6.08 -2.05
C GLY A 49 4.33 7.57 -1.89
N ARG A 50 3.17 7.93 -1.31
CA ARG A 50 2.70 9.32 -1.19
C ARG A 50 3.01 10.01 0.14
N SER A 51 3.57 9.27 1.09
CA SER A 51 4.20 9.87 2.26
C SER A 51 5.43 10.66 1.84
N TYR A 52 5.63 11.83 2.43
CA TYR A 52 6.74 12.72 2.07
C TYR A 52 8.08 12.23 2.61
N GLY A 53 8.10 11.64 3.81
CA GLY A 53 9.30 11.18 4.51
C GLY A 53 9.56 9.68 4.37
N ASP A 54 10.33 9.15 5.31
CA ASP A 54 10.84 7.78 5.38
C ASP A 54 9.84 6.72 5.85
N VAL A 55 8.64 7.11 6.29
CA VAL A 55 7.64 6.17 6.84
C VAL A 55 7.20 5.05 5.87
N CYS A 56 7.50 5.17 4.57
CA CYS A 56 7.27 4.11 3.58
C CYS A 56 8.58 3.48 3.07
N LEU A 57 9.69 3.64 3.77
CA LEU A 57 11.01 3.13 3.40
C LEU A 57 11.50 2.17 4.49
N ASN A 58 12.13 1.08 4.07
CA ASN A 58 12.70 0.05 4.94
C ASN A 58 14.09 -0.32 4.41
N GLU A 59 15.10 0.48 4.72
CA GLU A 59 16.50 0.18 4.34
C GLU A 59 17.00 -1.01 5.15
N ASP A 60 17.80 -1.87 4.52
CA ASP A 60 18.28 -3.15 5.04
C ASP A 60 17.15 -4.14 5.44
N GLY A 61 15.95 -3.95 4.88
CA GLY A 61 14.77 -4.80 5.12
C GLY A 61 13.93 -5.02 3.85
N ILE A 62 12.74 -5.59 4.04
CA ILE A 62 11.84 -5.98 2.95
C ILE A 62 10.66 -5.00 2.87
N LEU A 63 10.43 -4.42 1.69
CA LEU A 63 9.17 -3.75 1.35
C LEU A 63 8.18 -4.74 0.75
N LEU A 64 6.99 -4.77 1.33
CA LEU A 64 5.85 -5.51 0.81
C LEU A 64 5.06 -4.58 -0.13
N ASP A 65 5.18 -4.74 -1.44
CA ASP A 65 4.40 -3.96 -2.41
C ASP A 65 2.94 -4.47 -2.41
N THR A 66 2.08 -3.72 -1.72
CA THR A 66 0.67 -4.06 -1.52
C THR A 66 -0.25 -3.58 -2.64
N GLN A 67 0.30 -3.04 -3.72
CA GLN A 67 -0.51 -2.41 -4.78
C GLN A 67 -1.32 -3.40 -5.62
N HIS A 68 -0.94 -4.68 -5.59
CA HIS A 68 -1.71 -5.74 -6.23
C HIS A 68 -2.87 -6.26 -5.37
N LEU A 69 -3.03 -5.75 -4.14
CA LEU A 69 -4.22 -5.96 -3.31
C LEU A 69 -5.30 -4.93 -3.70
N ASP A 70 -5.75 -4.92 -4.96
CA ASP A 70 -6.59 -3.89 -5.56
C ASP A 70 -8.03 -4.32 -5.87
N HIS A 71 -8.54 -5.38 -5.22
CA HIS A 71 -9.91 -5.83 -5.41
C HIS A 71 -10.95 -5.17 -4.50
N PHE A 72 -12.12 -4.89 -5.08
CA PHE A 72 -13.34 -4.64 -4.31
C PHE A 72 -13.98 -5.97 -3.89
N ILE A 73 -14.29 -6.12 -2.60
CA ILE A 73 -14.84 -7.36 -2.04
C ILE A 73 -16.37 -7.29 -1.97
N GLN A 74 -16.91 -6.16 -1.48
CA GLN A 74 -18.35 -5.96 -1.34
C GLN A 74 -18.68 -4.47 -1.26
N TYR A 75 -19.78 -4.04 -1.88
CA TYR A 75 -20.29 -2.67 -1.73
C TYR A 75 -21.80 -2.66 -1.51
N ASP A 76 -22.23 -2.19 -0.34
CA ASP A 76 -23.64 -1.90 -0.02
C ASP A 76 -23.93 -0.45 -0.42
N LYS A 77 -24.65 -0.29 -1.54
CA LYS A 77 -24.99 1.02 -2.12
C LYS A 77 -26.07 1.75 -1.35
N GLU A 78 -26.91 1.05 -0.58
CA GLU A 78 -27.96 1.66 0.23
C GLU A 78 -27.37 2.24 1.52
N LYS A 79 -26.36 1.57 2.09
CA LYS A 79 -25.71 1.99 3.34
C LYS A 79 -24.39 2.74 3.16
N GLY A 80 -23.82 2.73 1.96
CA GLY A 80 -22.52 3.34 1.69
C GLY A 80 -21.35 2.58 2.30
N ILE A 81 -21.48 1.27 2.52
CA ILE A 81 -20.45 0.44 3.16
C ILE A 81 -19.66 -0.30 2.09
N LEU A 82 -18.37 0.02 1.98
CA LEU A 82 -17.44 -0.61 1.06
C LEU A 82 -16.43 -1.48 1.82
N ARG A 83 -16.31 -2.74 1.41
CA ARG A 83 -15.23 -3.65 1.78
C ARG A 83 -14.32 -3.86 0.58
N CYS A 84 -13.04 -3.62 0.76
CA CYS A 84 -12.03 -3.74 -0.29
C CYS A 84 -10.68 -4.13 0.30
N GLU A 85 -9.77 -4.53 -0.58
CA GLU A 85 -8.38 -4.79 -0.22
C GLU A 85 -7.59 -3.50 0.00
N ALA A 86 -6.49 -3.58 0.74
CA ALA A 86 -5.74 -2.41 1.21
C ALA A 86 -5.04 -1.61 0.10
N GLY A 87 -4.76 -2.23 -1.05
CA GLY A 87 -4.13 -1.60 -2.21
C GLY A 87 -5.09 -0.77 -3.06
N VAL A 88 -6.41 -0.95 -2.92
CA VAL A 88 -7.43 -0.17 -3.64
C VAL A 88 -7.19 1.32 -3.45
N THR A 89 -7.20 2.08 -4.56
CA THR A 89 -6.93 3.52 -4.50
C THR A 89 -8.20 4.34 -4.27
N PHE A 90 -8.03 5.52 -3.69
CA PHE A 90 -9.13 6.49 -3.55
C PHE A 90 -9.68 6.91 -4.92
N GLU A 91 -8.84 6.96 -5.96
CA GLU A 91 -9.31 7.15 -7.33
C GLU A 91 -10.30 6.07 -7.76
N ASN A 92 -9.98 4.79 -7.55
CA ASN A 92 -10.88 3.69 -7.90
C ASN A 92 -12.16 3.72 -7.06
N ILE A 93 -12.06 4.03 -5.77
CA ILE A 93 -13.24 4.15 -4.90
C ILE A 93 -14.16 5.27 -5.40
N LEU A 94 -13.63 6.46 -5.66
CA LEU A 94 -14.42 7.59 -6.13
C LEU A 94 -15.10 7.28 -7.48
N GLN A 95 -14.42 6.60 -8.39
CA GLN A 95 -15.03 6.12 -9.64
C GLN A 95 -16.20 5.16 -9.41
N LEU A 96 -16.10 4.29 -8.39
CA LEU A 96 -17.15 3.34 -8.02
C LEU A 96 -18.35 4.01 -7.33
N ILE A 97 -18.11 4.89 -6.36
CA ILE A 97 -19.15 5.33 -5.40
C ILE A 97 -19.87 6.64 -5.81
N ILE A 98 -19.21 7.53 -6.55
CA ILE A 98 -19.81 8.81 -6.99
C ILE A 98 -21.09 8.59 -7.81
N PRO A 99 -21.15 7.65 -8.78
CA PRO A 99 -22.39 7.37 -9.52
C PRO A 99 -23.57 6.92 -8.64
N HIS A 100 -23.28 6.50 -7.41
CA HIS A 100 -24.26 6.05 -6.42
C HIS A 100 -24.55 7.11 -5.35
N ASN A 101 -24.17 8.38 -5.59
CA ASN A 101 -24.36 9.52 -4.70
C ASN A 101 -23.67 9.38 -3.33
N TRP A 102 -22.61 8.57 -3.27
CA TRP A 102 -21.74 8.46 -2.10
C TRP A 102 -20.45 9.23 -2.32
N PHE A 103 -19.85 9.68 -1.21
CA PHE A 103 -18.56 10.33 -1.21
C PHE A 103 -17.71 9.86 -0.03
N LEU A 104 -16.39 9.91 -0.17
CA LEU A 104 -15.48 9.55 0.91
C LEU A 104 -15.58 10.57 2.05
N PRO A 105 -15.65 10.14 3.32
CA PRO A 105 -15.75 11.07 4.46
C PRO A 105 -14.48 11.89 4.67
N VAL A 106 -13.34 11.41 4.18
CA VAL A 106 -12.04 12.09 4.23
C VAL A 106 -11.41 12.03 2.84
N THR A 107 -11.03 13.18 2.31
CA THR A 107 -10.33 13.29 1.03
C THR A 107 -9.05 14.11 1.20
N PRO A 108 -7.86 13.49 1.07
CA PRO A 108 -6.61 14.23 1.09
C PRO A 108 -6.44 15.03 -0.20
N GLY A 109 -5.40 15.86 -0.26
CA GLY A 109 -5.09 16.68 -1.44
C GLY A 109 -4.77 15.89 -2.73
N THR A 110 -4.68 14.56 -2.66
CA THR A 110 -4.49 13.67 -3.82
C THR A 110 -5.30 12.40 -3.66
N LYS A 111 -5.93 11.93 -4.75
CA LYS A 111 -6.64 10.64 -4.81
C LYS A 111 -5.74 9.44 -5.14
N TYR A 112 -4.46 9.69 -5.45
CA TYR A 112 -3.50 8.66 -5.86
C TYR A 112 -2.87 7.93 -4.65
N ILE A 113 -3.66 7.66 -3.62
CA ILE A 113 -3.28 6.92 -2.41
C ILE A 113 -4.13 5.64 -2.30
N SER A 114 -3.60 4.63 -1.61
CA SER A 114 -4.33 3.40 -1.30
C SER A 114 -5.10 3.51 0.03
N VAL A 115 -6.09 2.64 0.23
CA VAL A 115 -6.83 2.54 1.50
C VAL A 115 -5.91 2.26 2.68
N GLY A 116 -5.00 1.30 2.53
CA GLY A 116 -4.03 0.95 3.57
C GLY A 116 -3.13 2.13 3.95
N GLY A 117 -2.66 2.88 2.96
CA GLY A 117 -1.85 4.09 3.19
C GLY A 117 -2.64 5.28 3.76
N ALA A 118 -3.97 5.30 3.63
CA ALA A 118 -4.80 6.33 4.23
C ALA A 118 -5.11 6.07 5.72
N ILE A 119 -5.00 4.81 6.16
CA ILE A 119 -5.34 4.38 7.53
C ILE A 119 -4.10 4.31 8.44
N ALA A 120 -2.95 3.89 7.89
CA ALA A 120 -1.69 3.75 8.61
C ALA A 120 -1.11 5.10 9.07
#